data_AF-A0A7Y4U5A0-F1
#
_entry.id   AF-A0A7Y4U5A0-F1
#
_cell.length_a   1.000
_cell.length_b   1.000
_cell.length_c   1.000
_cell.angle_alpha   90.00
_cell.angle_beta   90.00
_cell.angle_gamma   90.00
#
_symmetry.space_group_name_H-M   'P 1'
#
loop_
_entity.id
_entity.type
_entity.pdbx_description
1 polymer ?
#
loop_
_entity_poly.entity_id
_entity_poly.type
_entity_poly.pdbx_seq_one_letter_code
_entity_poly.pdbx_strand_id
1 'polypeptide(L)'
;TGADIRGLAVATALADAMSAQSGPLLGFLVAMMGVWMLFKSQLDILEGTVRAVTDILWTGSDSVRRWAKGEVRLVYYSVLAAVVTWGLIALGLAQPIILLQLGANVAGVVFVISAPHILYVNMKFLPKELQPPVWRRVALIVMAVFYGFFVYLWLMGGLVPNPSKGFLFMLFQ
;
A
#
# COMPACT_ATOMS: atom_id res chain seq x y z
N THR A 1 -6.97 1.28 -31.08
CA THR A 1 -7.53 2.48 -30.42
C THR A 1 -7.21 2.33 -28.94
N GLY A 2 -6.16 3.00 -28.46
CA GLY A 2 -5.67 2.83 -27.10
C GLY A 2 -6.59 3.54 -26.11
N ALA A 3 -7.53 2.82 -25.52
CA ALA A 3 -8.29 3.34 -24.40
C ALA A 3 -7.32 3.55 -23.23
N ASP A 4 -7.22 4.78 -22.71
CA ASP A 4 -6.46 5.11 -21.50
C ASP A 4 -7.21 4.49 -20.30
N ILE A 5 -6.90 3.23 -19.99
CA ILE A 5 -7.60 2.45 -18.99
C ILE A 5 -7.09 2.83 -17.58
N ARG A 6 -7.41 4.03 -17.14
CA ARG A 6 -7.10 4.48 -15.77
C ARG A 6 -8.14 3.94 -14.80
N GLY A 7 -7.73 2.97 -13.97
CA GLY A 7 -8.39 2.53 -12.73
C GLY A 7 -9.89 2.21 -12.82
N LEU A 8 -10.73 3.26 -12.74
CA LEU A 8 -12.18 3.17 -12.88
C LEU A 8 -12.61 2.70 -14.27
N ALA A 9 -11.88 3.12 -15.31
CA ALA A 9 -12.15 2.73 -16.69
C ALA A 9 -11.92 1.23 -16.95
N VAL A 10 -11.11 0.56 -16.12
CA VAL A 10 -10.84 -0.89 -16.25
C VAL A 10 -12.06 -1.68 -15.82
N ALA A 11 -12.64 -1.32 -14.67
CA ALA A 11 -13.83 -1.97 -14.14
C ALA A 11 -15.05 -1.73 -15.03
N THR A 12 -15.20 -0.52 -15.57
CA THR A 12 -16.29 -0.22 -16.52
C THR A 12 -16.06 -0.93 -17.86
N ALA A 13 -14.85 -0.92 -18.40
CA ALA A 13 -14.56 -1.64 -19.65
C ALA A 13 -14.77 -3.15 -19.53
N LEU A 14 -14.43 -3.75 -18.37
CA LEU A 14 -14.71 -5.15 -18.09
C LEU A 14 -16.22 -5.41 -17.98
N ALA A 15 -16.95 -4.56 -17.27
CA ALA A 15 -18.40 -4.67 -17.13
C ALA A 15 -19.11 -4.52 -18.48
N ASP A 16 -18.67 -3.57 -19.31
CA ASP A 16 -19.18 -3.35 -20.66
C ASP A 16 -18.90 -4.54 -21.58
N ALA A 17 -17.67 -5.07 -21.56
CA ALA A 17 -17.30 -6.25 -22.32
C ALA A 17 -18.10 -7.50 -21.89
N MET A 18 -18.32 -7.68 -20.58
CA MET A 18 -19.15 -8.77 -20.06
C MET A 18 -20.63 -8.59 -20.37
N SER A 19 -21.14 -7.35 -20.35
CA SER A 19 -22.52 -7.04 -20.72
C SER A 19 -22.81 -7.32 -22.20
N ALA A 20 -21.82 -7.05 -23.06
CA ALA A 20 -21.92 -7.28 -24.51
C ALA A 20 -21.98 -8.77 -24.86
N GLN A 21 -21.39 -9.64 -24.03
CA GLN A 21 -21.34 -11.09 -24.29
C GLN A 21 -22.37 -11.89 -23.49
N SER A 22 -22.73 -11.46 -22.28
CA SER A 22 -23.53 -12.24 -21.32
C SER A 22 -24.83 -11.55 -20.87
N GLY A 23 -25.08 -10.33 -21.34
CA GLY A 23 -26.26 -9.54 -21.00
C GLY A 23 -26.05 -8.54 -19.84
N PRO A 24 -26.86 -7.47 -19.79
CA PRO A 24 -26.65 -6.32 -18.89
C PRO A 24 -26.75 -6.67 -17.40
N LEU A 25 -27.55 -7.69 -17.03
CA LEU A 25 -27.67 -8.14 -15.65
C LEU A 25 -26.35 -8.72 -15.11
N LEU A 26 -25.67 -9.54 -15.91
CA LEU A 26 -24.39 -10.15 -15.54
C LEU A 26 -23.29 -9.09 -15.44
N GLY A 27 -23.25 -8.12 -16.36
CA GLY A 27 -22.32 -6.99 -16.29
C GLY A 27 -22.49 -6.17 -15.00
N PHE A 28 -23.74 -5.89 -14.60
CA PHE A 28 -24.03 -5.21 -13.34
C PHE A 28 -23.58 -6.02 -12.11
N LEU A 29 -23.87 -7.32 -12.06
CA LEU A 29 -23.45 -8.18 -10.95
C LEU A 29 -21.92 -8.22 -10.81
N VAL A 30 -21.20 -8.34 -11.92
CA VAL A 30 -19.73 -8.33 -11.93
C VAL A 30 -19.18 -6.98 -11.47
N ALA A 31 -19.73 -5.87 -11.94
CA ALA A 31 -19.34 -4.53 -11.48
C ALA A 31 -19.58 -4.36 -9.98
N MET A 32 -20.76 -4.78 -9.49
CA MET A 32 -21.11 -4.74 -8.07
C MET A 32 -20.14 -5.58 -7.21
N MET A 33 -19.79 -6.79 -7.68
CA MET A 33 -18.79 -7.63 -7.02
C MET A 33 -17.42 -6.97 -6.98
N GLY A 34 -16.99 -6.32 -8.07
CA GLY A 34 -15.74 -5.59 -8.13
C GLY A 34 -15.68 -4.45 -7.10
N VAL A 35 -16.75 -3.65 -7.02
CA VAL A 35 -16.88 -2.60 -6.01
C VAL A 35 -16.82 -3.18 -4.59
N TRP A 36 -17.57 -4.25 -4.33
CA TRP A 36 -17.62 -4.87 -3.00
C TRP A 36 -16.27 -5.48 -2.59
N MET A 37 -15.57 -6.14 -3.50
CA MET A 37 -14.26 -6.74 -3.26
C MET A 37 -13.20 -5.69 -2.99
N LEU A 38 -13.17 -4.60 -3.78
CA LEU A 38 -12.27 -3.48 -3.55
C LEU A 38 -12.57 -2.80 -2.22
N PHE A 39 -13.84 -2.53 -1.93
CA PHE A 39 -14.27 -1.92 -0.67
C PHE A 39 -13.83 -2.75 0.54
N LYS A 40 -14.11 -4.07 0.52
CA LYS A 40 -13.66 -4.98 1.58
C LYS A 40 -12.15 -4.97 1.75
N SER A 41 -11.40 -4.98 0.64
CA SER A 41 -9.94 -4.95 0.69
C SER A 41 -9.42 -3.67 1.34
N GLN A 42 -10.03 -2.52 1.04
CA GLN A 42 -9.66 -1.24 1.69
C GLN A 42 -9.98 -1.24 3.19
N LEU A 43 -11.12 -1.83 3.60
CA LEU A 43 -11.46 -1.98 5.02
C LEU A 43 -10.47 -2.90 5.76
N ASP A 44 -10.11 -4.03 5.17
CA ASP A 44 -9.14 -4.97 5.75
C ASP A 44 -7.76 -4.29 5.93
N ILE A 45 -7.32 -3.49 4.95
CA ILE A 45 -6.07 -2.72 5.02
C ILE A 45 -6.14 -1.64 6.12
N LEU A 46 -7.26 -0.92 6.22
CA LEU A 46 -7.46 0.10 7.24
C LEU A 46 -7.38 -0.51 8.65
N GLU A 47 -8.13 -1.58 8.89
CA GLU A 47 -8.13 -2.27 10.19
C GLU A 47 -6.74 -2.81 10.55
N GLY A 48 -6.07 -3.46 9.59
CA GLY A 48 -4.72 -3.98 9.79
C GLY A 48 -3.71 -2.89 10.13
N THR A 49 -3.79 -1.75 9.45
CA THR A 49 -2.89 -0.60 9.68
C THR A 49 -3.12 0.02 11.06
N VAL A 50 -4.38 0.28 11.43
CA VAL A 50 -4.72 0.87 12.74
C VAL A 50 -4.28 -0.04 13.87
N ARG A 51 -4.49 -1.36 13.74
CA ARG A 51 -4.05 -2.36 14.71
C ARG A 51 -2.52 -2.37 14.85
N ALA A 52 -1.79 -2.46 13.73
CA ALA A 52 -0.33 -2.47 13.75
C ALA A 52 0.27 -1.20 14.38
N VAL A 53 -0.27 -0.03 14.04
CA VAL A 53 0.20 1.24 14.62
C VAL A 53 -0.14 1.32 16.11
N THR A 54 -1.32 0.87 16.50
CA THR A 54 -1.73 0.81 17.92
C THR A 54 -0.80 -0.11 18.70
N ASP A 55 -0.46 -1.29 18.16
CA ASP A 55 0.46 -2.24 18.81
C ASP A 55 1.87 -1.66 18.94
N ILE A 56 2.39 -0.98 17.91
CA ILE A 56 3.70 -0.31 17.96
C ILE A 56 3.69 0.81 19.01
N LEU A 57 2.68 1.68 19.00
CA LEU A 57 2.57 2.78 19.97
C LEU A 57 2.39 2.26 21.40
N TRP A 58 1.60 1.21 21.57
CA TRP A 58 1.35 0.59 22.86
C TRP A 58 2.57 -0.15 23.39
N THR A 59 3.34 -0.83 22.54
CA THR A 59 4.55 -1.57 22.97
C THR A 59 5.78 -0.68 23.14
N GLY A 60 5.93 0.33 22.29
CA GLY A 60 7.11 1.19 22.24
C GLY A 60 7.08 2.44 23.12
N SER A 61 5.92 2.84 23.68
CA SER A 61 5.80 4.09 24.45
C SER A 61 5.02 3.93 25.76
N ASP A 62 5.74 4.00 26.88
CA ASP A 62 5.13 4.03 28.22
C ASP A 62 4.32 5.32 28.46
N SER A 63 4.66 6.41 27.78
CA SER A 63 3.91 7.67 27.82
C SER A 63 2.50 7.52 27.22
N VAL A 64 2.37 6.75 26.13
CA VAL A 64 1.06 6.48 25.50
C VAL A 64 0.18 5.63 26.41
N ARG A 65 0.76 4.61 27.08
CA ARG A 65 0.03 3.79 28.06
C ARG A 65 -0.49 4.61 29.24
N ARG A 66 0.35 5.52 29.75
CA ARG A 66 0.00 6.43 30.85
C ARG A 66 -1.10 7.41 30.45
N TRP A 67 -1.00 8.00 29.26
CA TRP A 67 -2.02 8.91 28.73
C TRP A 67 -3.37 8.20 28.53
N ALA A 68 -3.34 6.97 27.98
CA ALA A 68 -4.52 6.16 27.75
C ALA A 68 -5.11 5.54 29.04
N LYS A 69 -4.53 5.82 30.21
CA LYS A 69 -4.96 5.28 31.52
C LYS A 69 -5.10 3.75 31.54
N GLY A 70 -4.31 3.04 30.74
CA GLY A 70 -4.41 1.57 30.62
C GLY A 70 -5.46 1.06 29.63
N GLU A 71 -6.26 1.92 29.00
CA GLU A 71 -7.28 1.52 28.03
C GLU A 71 -6.77 1.56 26.59
N VAL A 72 -6.49 0.38 26.02
CA VAL A 72 -6.04 0.24 24.63
C VAL A 72 -7.07 0.78 23.62
N ARG A 73 -8.37 0.74 23.96
CA ARG A 73 -9.46 1.22 23.09
C ARG A 73 -9.31 2.70 22.74
N LEU A 74 -8.90 3.53 23.70
CA LEU A 74 -8.68 4.97 23.48
C LEU A 74 -7.57 5.22 22.46
N VAL A 75 -6.50 4.41 22.50
CA VAL A 75 -5.41 4.47 21.52
C VAL A 75 -5.88 3.98 20.15
N TYR A 76 -6.64 2.89 20.10
CA TYR A 76 -7.17 2.37 18.83
C TYR A 76 -8.08 3.38 18.13
N TYR A 77 -9.05 3.96 18.84
CA TYR A 77 -9.97 4.93 18.24
C TYR A 77 -9.28 6.25 17.88
N SER A 78 -8.24 6.68 18.61
CA SER A 78 -7.48 7.87 18.25
C SER A 78 -6.63 7.65 17.00
N VAL A 79 -5.98 6.48 16.88
CA VAL A 79 -5.25 6.10 15.66
C VAL A 79 -6.21 5.98 14.48
N LEU A 80 -7.37 5.35 14.66
CA LEU A 80 -8.40 5.26 13.62
C LEU A 80 -8.86 6.65 13.17
N ALA A 81 -9.17 7.53 14.11
CA ALA A 81 -9.60 8.89 13.81
C ALA A 81 -8.50 9.68 13.07
N ALA A 82 -7.23 9.53 13.48
CA ALA A 82 -6.09 10.16 12.83
C ALA A 82 -5.92 9.67 11.38
N VAL A 83 -5.98 8.36 11.15
CA VAL A 83 -5.84 7.77 9.80
C VAL A 83 -7.00 8.20 8.88
N VAL A 84 -8.24 8.17 9.38
CA VAL A 84 -9.41 8.60 8.59
C VAL A 84 -9.36 10.09 8.28
N THR A 85 -9.03 10.93 9.26
CA THR A 85 -8.91 12.38 9.08
C THR A 85 -7.81 12.70 8.07
N TRP A 86 -6.66 12.04 8.18
CA TRP A 86 -5.57 12.17 7.21
C TRP A 86 -6.01 11.75 5.81
N GLY A 87 -6.73 10.64 5.67
CA GLY A 87 -7.28 10.20 4.38
C GLY A 87 -8.21 11.23 3.74
N LEU A 88 -9.10 11.85 4.53
CA LEU A 88 -9.99 12.92 4.06
C LEU A 88 -9.21 14.16 3.60
N ILE A 89 -8.19 14.56 4.37
CA ILE A 89 -7.30 15.68 4.02
C ILE A 89 -6.53 15.37 2.73
N ALA A 90 -5.98 14.16 2.61
CA ALA A 90 -5.24 13.74 1.43
C ALA A 90 -6.09 13.82 0.15
N LEU A 91 -7.36 13.43 0.23
CA LEU A 91 -8.31 13.56 -0.89
C LEU A 91 -8.55 15.00 -1.34
N GLY A 92 -8.43 15.97 -0.42
CA GLY A 92 -8.63 17.40 -0.72
C GLY A 92 -7.39 18.14 -1.19
N LEU A 93 -6.18 17.66 -0.86
CA LEU A 93 -4.93 18.41 -1.08
C LEU A 93 -4.18 18.06 -2.37
N ALA A 94 -4.37 16.88 -2.96
CA ALA A 94 -3.51 16.40 -4.03
C ALA A 94 -4.29 16.06 -5.31
N GLN A 95 -3.68 16.36 -6.46
CA GLN A 95 -4.19 15.95 -7.77
C GLN A 95 -4.40 14.41 -7.76
N PRO A 96 -5.59 13.90 -8.15
CA PRO A 96 -5.93 12.47 -8.01
C PRO A 96 -4.90 11.50 -8.61
N ILE A 97 -4.17 11.95 -9.63
CA ILE A 97 -3.13 11.17 -10.29
C ILE A 97 -1.88 10.96 -9.42
N ILE A 98 -1.51 11.96 -8.61
CA ILE A 98 -0.33 11.91 -7.72
C ILE A 98 -0.60 10.95 -6.57
N LEU A 99 -1.78 11.02 -5.97
CA LEU A 99 -2.20 10.09 -4.90
C LEU A 99 -2.25 8.64 -5.40
N LEU A 100 -2.77 8.43 -6.62
CA LEU A 100 -2.83 7.11 -7.22
C LEU A 100 -1.44 6.53 -7.49
N GLN A 101 -0.54 7.34 -8.06
CA GLN A 101 0.85 6.93 -8.30
C GLN A 101 1.59 6.67 -7.00
N LEU A 102 1.41 7.53 -5.99
CA LEU A 102 2.00 7.35 -4.68
C LEU A 102 1.50 6.06 -4.04
N GLY A 103 0.19 5.84 -3.99
CA GLY A 103 -0.41 4.62 -3.43
C GLY A 103 0.06 3.34 -4.13
N ALA A 104 0.22 3.36 -5.45
CA ALA A 104 0.72 2.21 -6.21
C ALA A 104 2.20 1.89 -5.93
N ASN A 105 3.04 2.91 -5.73
CA ASN A 105 4.50 2.73 -5.59
C ASN A 105 4.99 2.67 -4.13
N VAL A 106 4.23 3.21 -3.18
CA VAL A 106 4.57 3.17 -1.74
C VAL A 106 4.71 1.73 -1.25
N ALA A 107 3.88 0.80 -1.72
CA ALA A 107 4.03 -0.62 -1.39
C ALA A 107 5.41 -1.14 -1.79
N GLY A 108 5.90 -0.77 -2.98
CA GLY A 108 7.26 -1.10 -3.44
C GLY A 108 8.34 -0.50 -2.53
N VAL A 109 8.21 0.77 -2.13
CA VAL A 109 9.13 1.43 -1.19
C VAL A 109 9.18 0.69 0.15
N VAL A 110 8.02 0.35 0.70
CA VAL A 110 7.90 -0.41 1.96
C VAL A 110 8.59 -1.77 1.82
N PHE A 111 8.41 -2.47 0.69
CA PHE A 111 9.09 -3.75 0.45
C PHE A 111 10.61 -3.63 0.39
N VAL A 112 11.13 -2.60 -0.28
CA VAL A 112 12.57 -2.35 -0.40
C VAL A 112 13.24 -2.16 0.96
N ILE A 113 12.55 -1.48 1.89
CA ILE A 113 13.06 -1.23 3.24
C ILE A 113 12.81 -2.43 4.17
N SER A 114 11.61 -3.00 4.12
CA SER A 114 11.18 -4.05 5.06
C SER A 114 11.88 -5.38 4.82
N ALA A 115 12.11 -5.77 3.56
CA ALA A 115 12.76 -7.04 3.22
C ALA A 115 14.17 -7.19 3.84
N PRO A 116 15.11 -6.23 3.68
CA PRO A 116 16.41 -6.31 4.35
C PRO A 116 16.30 -6.16 5.87
N HIS A 117 15.36 -5.36 6.39
CA HIS A 117 15.14 -5.24 7.84
C HIS A 117 14.68 -6.57 8.46
N ILE A 118 13.71 -7.24 7.84
CA ILE A 118 13.22 -8.56 8.26
C ILE A 118 14.34 -9.60 8.16
N LEU A 119 15.14 -9.58 7.10
CA LEU A 119 16.27 -10.49 6.97
C LEU A 119 17.29 -10.28 8.09
N TYR A 120 17.63 -9.02 8.40
CA TYR A 120 18.54 -8.69 9.50
C TYR A 120 18.00 -9.16 10.86
N VAL A 121 16.74 -8.86 11.16
CA VAL A 121 16.08 -9.28 12.41
C VAL A 121 16.04 -10.81 12.53
N ASN A 122 15.65 -11.50 11.45
CA ASN A 122 15.56 -12.96 11.42
C ASN A 122 16.91 -13.66 11.52
N MET A 123 18.01 -13.00 11.13
CA MET A 123 19.36 -13.58 11.27
C MET A 123 19.99 -13.27 12.62
N LYS A 124 19.68 -12.10 13.22
CA LYS A 124 20.30 -11.63 14.46
C LYS A 124 19.60 -12.14 15.71
N PHE A 125 18.28 -12.24 15.71
CA PHE A 125 17.50 -12.56 16.91
C PHE A 125 17.04 -14.03 16.99
N LEU A 126 17.02 -14.78 15.87
CA LEU A 126 16.63 -16.19 15.90
C LEU A 126 17.83 -17.12 16.18
N PRO A 127 17.65 -18.15 17.04
CA PRO A 127 18.59 -19.25 17.19
C PRO A 127 18.90 -19.91 15.84
N LYS A 128 20.15 -20.36 15.65
CA LYS A 128 20.66 -20.86 14.36
C LYS A 128 19.79 -21.99 13.74
N GLU A 129 19.13 -22.78 14.58
CA GLU A 129 18.24 -23.88 14.16
C GLU A 129 16.91 -23.43 13.53
N LEU A 130 16.42 -22.23 13.86
CA LEU A 130 15.14 -21.70 13.37
C LEU A 130 15.30 -20.67 12.26
N GLN A 131 16.54 -20.38 11.86
CA GLN A 131 16.77 -19.36 10.85
C GLN A 131 16.15 -19.76 9.51
N PRO A 132 15.62 -18.79 8.74
CA PRO A 132 15.02 -19.07 7.45
C PRO A 132 16.04 -19.76 6.53
N PRO A 133 15.63 -20.80 5.77
CA PRO A 133 16.49 -21.49 4.84
C PRO A 133 17.03 -20.52 3.78
N VAL A 134 18.20 -20.84 3.22
CA VAL A 134 18.94 -19.94 2.32
C VAL A 134 18.09 -19.47 1.13
N TRP A 135 17.20 -20.32 0.59
CA TRP A 135 16.32 -19.93 -0.51
C TRP A 135 15.35 -18.79 -0.15
N ARG A 136 14.83 -18.74 1.09
CA ARG A 136 13.95 -17.63 1.54
C ARG A 136 14.73 -16.33 1.66
N ARG A 137 16.00 -16.42 2.09
CA ARG A 137 16.89 -15.24 2.17
C ARG A 137 17.16 -14.67 0.78
N VAL A 138 17.49 -15.55 -0.17
CA VAL A 138 17.71 -15.16 -1.57
C VAL A 138 16.42 -14.58 -2.17
N ALA A 139 15.27 -15.22 -1.96
CA ALA A 139 13.98 -14.71 -2.44
C ALA A 139 13.66 -13.31 -1.92
N LEU A 140 13.89 -13.04 -0.63
CA LEU A 140 13.70 -11.71 -0.04
C LEU A 140 14.63 -10.66 -0.66
N ILE A 141 15.90 -11.01 -0.89
CA ILE A 141 16.87 -10.11 -1.55
C ILE A 141 16.43 -9.83 -2.99
N VAL A 142 16.05 -10.87 -3.74
CA VAL A 142 15.57 -10.72 -5.12
C VAL A 142 14.32 -9.85 -5.18
N MET A 143 13.35 -10.03 -4.27
CA MET A 143 12.18 -9.17 -4.19
C MET A 143 12.55 -7.71 -3.86
N ALA A 144 13.46 -7.49 -2.92
CA ALA A 144 13.91 -6.15 -2.56
C ALA A 144 14.57 -5.44 -3.76
N VAL A 145 15.44 -6.14 -4.50
CA VAL A 145 16.09 -5.61 -5.70
C VAL A 145 15.06 -5.35 -6.81
N PHE A 146 14.14 -6.29 -7.03
CA PHE A 146 13.09 -6.17 -8.04
C PHE A 146 12.21 -4.94 -7.79
N TYR A 147 11.61 -4.83 -6.59
CA TYR A 147 10.79 -3.66 -6.26
C TYR A 147 11.62 -2.37 -6.18
N GLY A 148 12.88 -2.45 -5.75
CA GLY A 148 13.80 -1.31 -5.71
C GLY A 148 14.08 -0.74 -7.09
N PHE A 149 14.23 -1.61 -8.09
CA PHE A 149 14.37 -1.21 -9.48
C PHE A 149 13.12 -0.46 -9.99
N PHE A 150 11.91 -0.94 -9.70
CA PHE A 150 10.67 -0.25 -10.09
C PHE A 150 10.49 1.08 -9.37
N VAL A 151 10.79 1.15 -8.07
CA VAL A 151 10.78 2.40 -7.30
C VAL A 151 11.78 3.40 -7.87
N TYR A 152 12.98 2.95 -8.24
CA TYR A 152 13.98 3.80 -8.89
C TYR A 152 13.47 4.37 -10.22
N LEU A 153 12.91 3.52 -11.09
CA LEU A 153 12.33 3.95 -12.36
C LEU A 153 11.22 4.99 -12.19
N TRP A 154 10.36 4.79 -11.18
CA TRP A 154 9.27 5.71 -10.86
C TRP A 154 9.81 7.06 -10.34
N LEU A 155 10.78 7.05 -9.42
CA LEU A 155 11.38 8.27 -8.88
C LEU A 155 12.12 9.08 -9.94
N MET A 156 12.91 8.40 -10.79
CA MET A 156 13.78 9.03 -11.79
C MET A 156 13.10 9.29 -13.13
N GLY A 157 11.93 8.71 -13.39
CA GLY A 157 11.19 8.91 -14.65
C GLY A 157 11.73 8.13 -15.84
N GLY A 158 12.57 7.10 -15.59
CA GLY A 158 13.25 6.29 -16.60
C GLY A 158 14.55 5.66 -16.07
N LEU A 159 15.20 4.85 -16.92
CA LEU A 159 16.54 4.30 -16.63
C LEU A 159 17.60 5.40 -16.55
N VAL A 160 17.42 6.46 -17.35
CA VAL A 160 18.19 7.68 -17.28
C VAL A 160 17.30 8.73 -16.60
N PRO A 161 17.80 9.46 -15.59
CA PRO A 161 17.02 10.49 -14.91
C PRO A 161 16.42 11.48 -15.90
N ASN A 162 15.10 11.55 -15.96
CA ASN A 162 14.37 12.46 -16.83
C ASN A 162 13.55 13.45 -15.99
N PRO A 163 13.98 14.72 -15.91
CA PRO A 163 13.31 15.74 -15.10
C PRO A 163 11.85 15.99 -15.47
N SER A 164 11.43 15.64 -16.69
CA SER A 164 10.05 15.83 -17.16
C SER A 164 9.08 14.72 -16.74
N LYS A 165 9.58 13.56 -16.31
CA LYS A 165 8.76 12.37 -16.02
C LYS A 165 8.98 11.79 -14.63
N GLY A 166 10.09 12.13 -13.97
CA GLY A 166 10.42 11.59 -12.65
C GLY A 166 9.55 12.21 -11.57
N PHE A 167 8.94 11.36 -10.75
CA PHE A 167 8.11 11.77 -9.63
C PHE A 167 8.87 12.72 -8.69
N LEU A 168 10.16 12.46 -8.47
CA LEU A 168 11.01 13.29 -7.61
C LEU A 168 11.11 14.73 -8.13
N PHE A 169 11.16 14.94 -9.44
CA PHE A 169 11.27 16.27 -10.04
C PHE A 169 9.92 17.00 -10.10
N MET A 170 8.80 16.26 -10.17
CA MET A 170 7.45 16.84 -10.09
C MET A 170 7.12 17.40 -8.71
N LEU A 171 7.74 16.90 -7.64
CA LEU A 171 7.54 17.42 -6.27
C LEU A 171 8.24 18.76 -6.00
N PHE A 172 9.25 19.12 -6.81
CA PHE A 172 10.05 20.34 -6.64
C PHE A 172 9.72 21.44 -7.67
N GLN A 173 8.67 21.27 -8.48
CA GLN A 173 8.12 22.29 -9.38
C GLN A 173 6.81 22.84 -8.83
#